data_AF-A0A448VH65-F1
#
_entry.id   AF-A0A448VH65-F1
#
_cell.length_a   1.000
_cell.length_b   1.000
_cell.length_c   1.000
_cell.angle_alpha   90.00
_cell.angle_beta   90.00
_cell.angle_gamma   90.00
#
_symmetry.space_group_name_H-M   'P 1'
#
loop_
_entity.id
_entity.type
_entity.pdbx_description
1 polymer ?
#
loop_
_entity_poly.entity_id
_entity_poly.type
_entity_poly.pdbx_seq_one_letter_code
_entity_poly.pdbx_strand_id
1 'polypeptide(L)'
;MLKALAVDPASTHKRLGDGYYEQRLVNEQIAKLTGYRRLDGYGSDEEQFKALMDAGITVAKQFNLVPGIALTSEQVALLTSDILWLENQTVTLADGSTKTVLAPKVYTVVRKGDLNAAGGLISASAIALKAENIDNQGTLGTRETVRLDAQNIRLGGNVASSAVVATASDGLKADGKVEAANLIALKGKDITIESSTVSAGNERNGSTSLNRQAGLYLNGSQGAGVCTHEHWPE
;
A
#
# COMPACT_ATOMS: atom_id res chain seq x y z
N MET A 1 23.53 0.13 -12.09
CA MET A 1 22.91 1.43 -12.42
C MET A 1 23.90 2.53 -12.83
N LEU A 2 24.70 3.10 -11.92
CA LEU A 2 25.56 4.28 -12.24
C LEU A 2 26.52 4.05 -13.42
N LYS A 3 27.16 2.87 -13.48
CA LYS A 3 27.98 2.46 -14.64
C LYS A 3 27.20 2.36 -15.94
N ALA A 4 25.93 1.95 -15.88
CA ALA A 4 25.06 1.78 -17.05
C ALA A 4 24.45 3.10 -17.53
N LEU A 5 24.46 4.14 -16.69
CA LEU A 5 24.03 5.51 -17.01
C LEU A 5 25.21 6.45 -17.31
N ALA A 6 26.42 5.89 -17.49
CA ALA A 6 27.64 6.64 -17.81
C ALA A 6 27.90 7.84 -16.87
N VAL A 7 27.55 7.70 -15.59
CA VAL A 7 27.78 8.76 -14.59
C VAL A 7 29.29 8.86 -14.30
N ASP A 8 29.80 10.08 -14.35
CA ASP A 8 31.21 10.39 -14.07
C ASP A 8 31.62 9.89 -12.66
N PRO A 9 32.67 9.07 -12.53
CA PRO A 9 33.22 8.66 -11.24
C PRO A 9 33.53 9.86 -10.31
N ALA A 10 33.86 11.03 -10.86
CA ALA A 10 34.14 12.25 -10.10
C ALA A 10 32.87 12.95 -9.56
N SER A 11 31.71 12.77 -10.21
CA SER A 11 30.41 13.29 -9.75
C SER A 11 29.66 12.28 -8.87
N THR A 12 30.25 11.12 -8.61
CA THR A 12 29.63 10.08 -7.78
C THR A 12 29.72 10.50 -6.31
N HIS A 13 28.73 11.26 -5.84
CA HIS A 13 28.55 11.50 -4.41
C HIS A 13 28.55 10.16 -3.66
N LYS A 14 29.18 10.15 -2.48
CA LYS A 14 29.36 8.94 -1.66
C LYS A 14 28.03 8.21 -1.53
N ARG A 15 27.98 6.94 -1.93
CA ARG A 15 26.83 6.06 -1.68
C ARG A 15 26.72 5.79 -0.19
N LEU A 16 25.48 5.75 0.30
CA LEU A 16 25.21 5.43 1.68
C LEU A 16 25.29 3.90 1.87
N GLY A 17 26.44 3.43 2.38
CA GLY A 17 26.60 2.06 2.88
C GLY A 17 27.16 1.03 1.88
N ASP A 18 27.08 -0.24 2.29
CA ASP A 18 27.38 -1.41 1.46
C ASP A 18 26.11 -1.93 0.76
N GLY A 19 26.27 -2.87 -0.18
CA GLY A 19 25.13 -3.40 -0.95
C GLY A 19 24.04 -4.05 -0.10
N TYR A 20 24.40 -4.56 1.08
CA TYR A 20 23.45 -5.16 2.02
C TYR A 20 22.55 -4.12 2.67
N TYR A 21 23.12 -2.98 3.09
CA TYR A 21 22.36 -1.86 3.64
C TYR A 21 21.34 -1.33 2.63
N GLU A 22 21.75 -1.16 1.37
CA GLU A 22 20.86 -0.68 0.30
C GLU A 22 19.69 -1.64 0.03
N GLN A 23 19.95 -2.95 0.00
CA GLN A 23 18.88 -3.95 -0.15
C GLN A 23 17.88 -3.89 1.01
N ARG A 24 18.36 -3.79 2.25
CA ARG A 24 17.48 -3.64 3.42
C ARG A 24 16.65 -2.35 3.33
N LEU A 25 17.28 -1.24 2.99
CA LEU A 25 16.61 0.06 2.83
C LEU A 25 15.51 0.02 1.76
N VAL A 26 15.76 -0.68 0.64
CA VAL A 26 14.78 -0.88 -0.43
C VAL A 26 13.60 -1.75 0.02
N ASN A 27 13.88 -2.85 0.71
CA ASN A 27 12.81 -3.71 1.24
C ASN A 27 11.95 -3.00 2.27
N GLU A 28 12.55 -2.17 3.13
CA GLU A 28 11.81 -1.33 4.09
C GLU A 28 10.93 -0.29 3.38
N GLN A 29 11.41 0.32 2.30
CA GLN A 29 10.61 1.25 1.48
C GLN A 29 9.44 0.52 0.81
N ILE A 30 9.66 -0.65 0.24
CA ILE A 30 8.59 -1.44 -0.40
C ILE A 30 7.55 -1.87 0.62
N ALA A 31 7.98 -2.29 1.81
CA ALA A 31 7.06 -2.59 2.90
C ALA A 31 6.23 -1.36 3.32
N LYS A 32 6.83 -0.18 3.34
CA LYS A 32 6.11 1.08 3.63
C LYS A 32 5.17 1.54 2.50
N LEU A 33 5.45 1.18 1.25
CA LEU A 33 4.67 1.60 0.08
C LEU A 33 3.56 0.60 -0.30
N THR A 34 3.76 -0.68 -0.01
CA THR A 34 2.85 -1.76 -0.43
C THR A 34 2.32 -2.61 0.73
N GLY A 35 2.95 -2.52 1.90
CA GLY A 35 2.69 -3.39 3.04
C GLY A 35 3.41 -4.72 3.01
N TYR A 36 3.82 -5.16 1.84
CA TYR A 36 4.51 -6.42 1.69
C TYR A 36 6.01 -6.23 1.75
N ARG A 37 6.70 -7.23 2.31
CA ARG A 37 8.18 -7.28 2.28
C ARG A 37 8.73 -7.21 0.85
N ARG A 38 7.96 -7.73 -0.11
CA ARG A 38 8.31 -7.75 -1.54
C ARG A 38 7.12 -7.36 -2.39
N LEU A 39 7.41 -6.83 -3.58
CA LEU A 39 6.48 -6.69 -4.68
C LEU A 39 6.02 -8.08 -5.15
N ASP A 40 4.87 -8.10 -5.82
CA ASP A 40 4.32 -9.32 -6.38
C ASP A 40 5.17 -9.83 -7.57
N GLY A 41 5.21 -11.14 -7.77
CA GLY A 41 5.94 -11.77 -8.88
C GLY A 41 7.45 -11.99 -8.69
N TYR A 42 8.03 -11.63 -7.54
CA TYR A 42 9.47 -11.84 -7.27
C TYR A 42 9.74 -13.01 -6.32
N GLY A 43 10.70 -13.87 -6.69
CA GLY A 43 11.12 -15.06 -5.95
C GLY A 43 12.12 -14.79 -4.82
N SER A 44 12.90 -13.70 -4.90
CA SER A 44 13.82 -13.25 -3.82
C SER A 44 13.96 -11.72 -3.70
N ASP A 45 14.54 -11.25 -2.58
CA ASP A 45 14.85 -9.83 -2.35
C ASP A 45 15.90 -9.32 -3.39
N GLU A 46 16.84 -10.19 -3.80
CA GLU A 46 17.88 -9.88 -4.79
C GLU A 46 17.32 -9.75 -6.21
N GLU A 47 16.42 -10.65 -6.60
CA GLU A 47 15.74 -10.62 -7.90
C GLU A 47 14.92 -9.34 -8.05
N GLN A 48 14.15 -8.98 -7.01
CA GLN A 48 13.39 -7.75 -6.96
C GLN A 48 14.30 -6.52 -7.08
N PHE A 49 15.38 -6.48 -6.29
CA PHE A 49 16.31 -5.34 -6.31
C PHE A 49 16.90 -5.14 -7.71
N LYS A 50 17.31 -6.23 -8.38
CA LYS A 50 17.84 -6.19 -9.74
C LYS A 50 16.79 -5.72 -10.75
N ALA A 51 15.58 -6.26 -10.68
CA ALA A 51 14.49 -5.88 -11.58
C ALA A 51 14.11 -4.41 -11.44
N LEU A 52 13.99 -3.90 -10.20
CA LEU A 52 13.72 -2.49 -9.94
C LEU A 52 14.84 -1.58 -10.44
N MET A 53 16.10 -2.02 -10.32
CA MET A 53 17.25 -1.29 -10.83
C MET A 53 17.28 -1.25 -12.38
N ASP A 54 16.98 -2.37 -13.03
CA ASP A 54 16.92 -2.48 -14.49
C ASP A 54 15.76 -1.67 -15.07
N ALA A 55 14.60 -1.67 -14.41
CA ALA A 55 13.47 -0.81 -14.73
C ALA A 55 13.84 0.67 -14.55
N GLY A 56 14.53 1.02 -13.47
CA GLY A 56 15.05 2.37 -13.23
C GLY A 56 16.00 2.85 -14.33
N ILE A 57 16.91 1.99 -14.83
CA ILE A 57 17.79 2.32 -15.96
C ILE A 57 16.98 2.57 -17.24
N THR A 58 15.95 1.76 -17.47
CA THR A 58 15.08 1.88 -18.65
C THR A 58 14.32 3.20 -18.66
N VAL A 59 13.67 3.53 -17.54
CA VAL A 59 12.96 4.81 -17.34
C VAL A 59 13.92 6.00 -17.44
N ALA A 60 15.13 5.88 -16.88
CA ALA A 60 16.12 6.94 -16.96
C ALA A 60 16.53 7.27 -18.40
N LYS A 61 16.70 6.25 -19.24
CA LYS A 61 16.98 6.45 -20.67
C LYS A 61 15.78 7.04 -21.41
N GLN A 62 14.57 6.61 -21.07
CA GLN A 62 13.34 7.10 -21.70
C GLN A 62 13.06 8.57 -21.40
N PHE A 63 13.22 8.99 -20.14
CA PHE A 63 12.94 10.35 -19.69
C PHE A 63 14.20 11.22 -19.53
N ASN A 64 15.35 10.72 -19.98
CA ASN A 64 16.66 11.38 -19.87
C ASN A 64 16.98 11.86 -18.43
N LEU A 65 16.69 11.01 -17.45
CA LEU A 65 16.85 11.31 -16.02
C LEU A 65 18.32 11.24 -15.61
N VAL A 66 18.72 12.18 -14.75
CA VAL A 66 20.07 12.24 -14.19
C VAL A 66 20.04 11.78 -12.74
N PRO A 67 20.83 10.76 -12.34
CA PRO A 67 20.95 10.33 -10.95
C PRO A 67 21.29 11.50 -10.02
N GLY A 68 20.65 11.54 -8.84
CA GLY A 68 20.76 12.63 -7.88
C GLY A 68 19.61 13.64 -7.91
N ILE A 69 18.79 13.62 -8.96
CA ILE A 69 17.58 14.45 -9.07
C ILE A 69 16.35 13.59 -8.78
N ALA A 70 15.50 14.02 -7.84
CA ALA A 70 14.23 13.35 -7.55
C ALA A 70 13.25 13.52 -8.73
N LEU A 71 12.44 12.49 -9.00
CA LEU A 71 11.38 12.58 -10.02
C LEU A 71 10.28 13.54 -9.57
N THR A 72 9.75 14.32 -10.51
CA THR A 72 8.57 15.17 -10.24
C THR A 72 7.30 14.32 -10.17
N SER A 73 6.24 14.86 -9.57
CA SER A 73 4.93 14.20 -9.48
C SER A 73 4.40 13.77 -10.84
N GLU A 74 4.60 14.60 -11.87
CA GLU A 74 4.20 14.31 -13.25
C GLU A 74 5.01 13.16 -13.84
N GLN A 75 6.31 13.11 -13.59
CA GLN A 75 7.17 12.01 -14.03
C GLN A 75 6.80 10.70 -13.32
N VAL A 76 6.48 10.76 -12.03
CA VAL A 76 6.01 9.59 -11.26
C VAL A 76 4.68 9.07 -11.81
N ALA A 77 3.76 9.97 -12.19
CA ALA A 77 2.47 9.58 -12.77
C ALA A 77 2.59 8.90 -14.15
N LEU A 78 3.70 9.11 -14.86
CA LEU A 78 4.00 8.49 -16.15
C LEU A 78 4.71 7.14 -16.03
N LEU A 79 5.07 6.71 -14.81
CA LEU A 79 5.68 5.42 -14.59
C LEU A 79 4.68 4.30 -14.90
N THR A 80 5.13 3.32 -15.69
CA THR A 80 4.35 2.12 -16.05
C THR A 80 4.79 0.88 -15.26
N SER A 81 5.90 0.99 -14.53
CA SER A 81 6.46 -0.05 -13.68
C SER A 81 7.11 0.54 -12.44
N ASP A 82 7.22 -0.24 -11.37
CA ASP A 82 7.95 0.14 -10.16
C ASP A 82 9.45 0.26 -10.48
N ILE A 83 10.12 1.26 -9.91
CA ILE A 83 11.54 1.51 -10.18
C ILE A 83 12.33 1.78 -8.91
N LEU A 84 13.62 1.45 -8.95
CA LEU A 84 14.62 1.95 -8.03
C LEU A 84 15.40 3.09 -8.68
N TRP A 85 15.40 4.24 -8.02
CA TRP A 85 16.06 5.46 -8.46
C TRP A 85 17.09 5.94 -7.43
N LEU A 86 18.15 6.62 -7.87
CA LEU A 86 19.14 7.21 -6.97
C LEU A 86 18.89 8.71 -6.88
N GLU A 87 18.52 9.19 -5.69
CA GLU A 87 18.32 10.62 -5.41
C GLU A 87 19.31 11.14 -4.37
N ASN A 88 19.57 12.45 -4.41
CA ASN A 88 20.37 13.11 -3.39
C ASN A 88 19.57 13.23 -2.10
N GLN A 89 20.11 12.67 -1.01
CA GLN A 89 19.56 12.83 0.33
C GLN A 89 20.58 13.48 1.26
N THR A 90 20.11 14.44 2.04
CA THR A 90 20.90 15.07 3.10
C THR A 90 20.79 14.21 4.35
N VAL A 91 21.89 13.56 4.74
CA VAL A 91 21.96 12.78 5.97
C VAL A 91 22.73 13.56 7.03
N THR A 92 22.23 13.56 8.26
CA THR A 92 22.93 14.10 9.43
C THR A 92 23.77 12.98 10.04
N LEU A 93 25.07 13.20 10.16
CA LEU A 93 26.01 12.28 10.77
C LEU A 93 25.94 12.38 12.30
N ALA A 94 26.48 11.37 12.99
CA ALA A 94 26.49 11.32 14.45
C ALA A 94 27.25 12.50 15.11
N ASP A 95 28.10 13.19 14.36
CA ASP A 95 28.83 14.39 14.78
C ASP A 95 28.03 15.71 14.56
N GLY A 96 26.79 15.62 14.08
CA GLY A 96 25.93 16.77 13.78
C GLY A 96 26.19 17.43 12.41
N SER A 97 27.20 16.98 11.66
CA SER A 97 27.44 17.47 10.30
C SER A 97 26.44 16.87 9.31
N THR A 98 26.13 17.61 8.24
CA THR A 98 25.28 17.10 7.15
C THR A 98 26.14 16.71 5.95
N LYS A 99 25.78 15.61 5.29
CA LYS A 99 26.36 15.23 3.99
C LYS A 99 25.25 14.87 3.01
N THR A 100 25.42 15.33 1.78
CA THR A 100 24.60 14.89 0.66
C THR A 100 25.17 13.57 0.12
N VAL A 101 24.32 12.55 0.08
CA VAL A 101 24.66 11.21 -0.41
C VAL A 101 23.66 10.78 -1.47
N LEU A 102 24.09 9.92 -2.39
CA LEU A 102 23.16 9.24 -3.28
C LEU A 102 22.56 8.04 -2.53
N ALA A 103 21.24 8.05 -2.35
CA ALA A 103 20.50 6.98 -1.70
C ALA A 103 19.49 6.35 -2.65
N PRO A 104 19.28 5.02 -2.59
CA PRO A 104 18.25 4.35 -3.36
C PRO A 104 16.86 4.69 -2.82
N LYS A 105 15.97 5.05 -3.74
CA LYS A 105 14.55 5.31 -3.50
C LYS A 105 13.68 4.48 -4.42
N VAL A 106 12.63 3.92 -3.86
CA VAL A 106 11.64 3.16 -4.63
C VAL A 106 10.48 4.07 -4.99
N TYR A 107 10.15 4.11 -6.29
CA TYR A 107 8.92 4.68 -6.79
C TYR A 107 8.02 3.53 -7.26
N THR A 108 6.84 3.42 -6.65
CA THR A 108 5.84 2.42 -7.02
C THR A 108 4.73 3.06 -7.84
N VAL A 109 4.26 2.34 -8.85
CA VAL A 109 3.03 2.70 -9.56
C VAL A 109 1.86 2.33 -8.67
N VAL A 110 1.00 3.28 -8.34
CA VAL A 110 -0.16 3.03 -7.47
C VAL A 110 -1.12 2.07 -8.17
N ARG A 111 -1.21 0.85 -7.65
CA ARG A 111 -2.17 -0.18 -8.04
C ARG A 111 -3.35 -0.16 -7.08
N LYS A 112 -4.48 -0.70 -7.54
CA LYS A 112 -5.68 -0.89 -6.73
C LYS A 112 -5.36 -1.83 -5.56
N GLY A 113 -5.29 -1.29 -4.34
CA GLY A 113 -4.86 -2.01 -3.12
C GLY A 113 -3.55 -1.51 -2.51
N ASP A 114 -2.81 -0.62 -3.20
CA ASP A 114 -1.61 0.01 -2.65
C ASP A 114 -1.95 1.05 -1.58
N LEU A 115 -1.00 1.26 -0.66
CA LEU A 115 -1.18 2.16 0.48
C LEU A 115 -1.39 3.60 0.01
N ASN A 116 -2.52 4.19 0.39
CA ASN A 116 -2.61 5.64 0.45
C ASN A 116 -2.05 6.12 1.79
N ALA A 117 -1.28 7.21 1.78
CA ALA A 117 -0.45 7.69 2.89
C ALA A 117 -1.22 8.21 4.14
N ALA A 118 -2.46 7.78 4.37
CA ALA A 118 -3.38 8.39 5.34
C ALA A 118 -3.67 7.55 6.60
N GLY A 119 -3.06 6.38 6.81
CA GLY A 119 -3.35 5.56 7.98
C GLY A 119 -2.29 4.49 8.32
N GLY A 120 -2.43 3.87 9.50
CA GLY A 120 -1.59 2.74 9.92
C GLY A 120 -1.85 1.49 9.09
N LEU A 121 -0.84 0.64 8.92
CA LEU A 121 -0.91 -0.58 8.11
C LEU A 121 -0.57 -1.82 8.91
N ILE A 122 -1.37 -2.87 8.72
CA ILE A 122 -1.06 -4.24 9.15
C ILE A 122 -1.03 -5.10 7.90
N SER A 123 0.12 -5.71 7.63
CA SER A 123 0.28 -6.61 6.50
C SER A 123 0.96 -7.92 6.89
N ALA A 124 0.49 -9.01 6.26
CA ALA A 124 0.98 -10.37 6.47
C ALA A 124 0.65 -11.26 5.24
N SER A 125 1.14 -12.49 5.19
CA SER A 125 0.65 -13.48 4.21
C SER A 125 -0.85 -13.74 4.41
N ALA A 126 -1.25 -13.96 5.66
CA ALA A 126 -2.62 -14.07 6.13
C ALA A 126 -2.79 -13.37 7.49
N ILE A 127 -3.99 -12.84 7.75
CA ILE A 127 -4.39 -12.24 9.01
C ILE A 127 -5.57 -13.06 9.56
N ALA A 128 -5.47 -13.47 10.83
CA ALA A 128 -6.58 -14.05 11.58
C ALA A 128 -6.72 -13.26 12.89
N LEU A 129 -7.82 -12.53 13.05
CA LEU A 129 -8.11 -11.74 14.24
C LEU A 129 -9.38 -12.26 14.91
N LYS A 130 -9.28 -12.53 16.21
CA LYS A 130 -10.41 -12.84 17.08
C LYS A 130 -10.42 -11.87 18.25
N ALA A 131 -11.50 -11.11 18.40
CA ALA A 131 -11.65 -10.12 19.46
C ALA A 131 -13.13 -9.90 19.77
N GLU A 132 -13.45 -9.18 20.84
CA GLU A 132 -14.83 -8.75 21.09
C GLU A 132 -15.26 -7.71 20.05
N ASN A 133 -14.43 -6.70 19.81
CA ASN A 133 -14.67 -5.63 18.85
C ASN A 133 -13.44 -5.44 17.97
N ILE A 134 -13.66 -5.30 16.66
CA ILE A 134 -12.61 -4.97 15.68
C ILE A 134 -12.98 -3.65 15.01
N ASP A 135 -12.12 -2.64 15.14
CA ASP A 135 -12.26 -1.36 14.43
C ASP A 135 -11.02 -1.10 13.56
N ASN A 136 -11.15 -1.35 12.26
CA ASN A 136 -10.12 -1.02 11.28
C ASN A 136 -10.36 0.38 10.73
N GLN A 137 -9.48 1.33 11.04
CA GLN A 137 -9.40 2.66 10.40
C GLN A 137 -8.17 2.82 9.50
N GLY A 138 -7.28 1.82 9.48
CA GLY A 138 -6.04 1.78 8.71
C GLY A 138 -6.14 0.90 7.47
N THR A 139 -5.05 0.29 7.04
CA THR A 139 -5.06 -0.70 5.96
C THR A 139 -4.73 -2.10 6.50
N LEU A 140 -5.57 -3.08 6.18
CA LEU A 140 -5.29 -4.50 6.36
C LEU A 140 -4.96 -5.11 4.99
N GLY A 141 -3.70 -5.45 4.74
CA GLY A 141 -3.23 -5.95 3.44
C GLY A 141 -2.66 -7.36 3.54
N THR A 142 -3.24 -8.34 2.85
CA THR A 142 -2.70 -9.71 2.80
C THR A 142 -2.65 -10.28 1.39
N ARG A 143 -1.76 -11.27 1.17
CA ARG A 143 -1.71 -11.98 -0.11
C ARG A 143 -2.75 -13.10 -0.20
N GLU A 144 -3.06 -13.73 0.93
CA GLU A 144 -3.91 -14.92 0.96
C GLU A 144 -5.28 -14.63 1.56
N THR A 145 -5.34 -14.26 2.85
CA THR A 145 -6.63 -14.15 3.54
C THR A 145 -6.62 -13.15 4.68
N VAL A 146 -7.71 -12.40 4.82
CA VAL A 146 -8.09 -11.69 6.05
C VAL A 146 -9.29 -12.42 6.66
N ARG A 147 -9.13 -13.00 7.85
CA ARG A 147 -10.20 -13.61 8.64
C ARG A 147 -10.43 -12.82 9.92
N LEU A 148 -11.65 -12.30 10.09
CA LEU A 148 -12.07 -11.50 11.24
C LEU A 148 -13.24 -12.22 11.94
N ASP A 149 -13.14 -12.41 13.25
CA ASP A 149 -14.13 -13.06 14.10
C ASP A 149 -14.36 -12.20 15.34
N ALA A 150 -15.53 -11.56 15.45
CA ALA A 150 -15.82 -10.68 16.57
C ALA A 150 -17.32 -10.55 16.87
N GLN A 151 -17.67 -9.87 17.95
CA GLN A 151 -19.05 -9.46 18.18
C GLN A 151 -19.42 -8.34 17.22
N ASN A 152 -18.60 -7.28 17.18
CA ASN A 152 -18.75 -6.15 16.27
C ASN A 152 -17.51 -5.96 15.39
N ILE A 153 -17.72 -5.75 14.10
CA ILE A 153 -16.65 -5.46 13.14
C ILE A 153 -16.96 -4.14 12.41
N ARG A 154 -16.03 -3.20 12.47
CA ARG A 154 -16.02 -1.99 11.64
C ARG A 154 -14.83 -2.00 10.70
N LEU A 155 -15.09 -1.97 9.40
CA LEU A 155 -14.11 -1.85 8.31
C LEU A 155 -14.19 -0.45 7.73
N GLY A 156 -13.66 0.54 8.46
CA GLY A 156 -13.64 1.93 8.03
C GLY A 156 -12.40 2.34 7.23
N GLY A 157 -11.32 1.60 7.35
CA GLY A 157 -10.13 1.77 6.53
C GLY A 157 -10.18 0.95 5.24
N ASN A 158 -9.02 0.54 4.75
CA ASN A 158 -8.90 -0.36 3.60
C ASN A 158 -8.68 -1.80 4.07
N VAL A 159 -9.25 -2.75 3.34
CA VAL A 159 -8.94 -4.18 3.44
C VAL A 159 -8.65 -4.67 2.04
N ALA A 160 -7.46 -5.20 1.80
CA ALA A 160 -7.04 -5.75 0.51
C ALA A 160 -6.51 -7.17 0.71
N SER A 161 -7.11 -8.16 0.05
CA SER A 161 -6.70 -9.56 0.16
C SER A 161 -6.96 -10.37 -1.11
N SER A 162 -6.50 -11.61 -1.18
CA SER A 162 -7.09 -12.57 -2.11
C SER A 162 -8.48 -13.02 -1.61
N ALA A 163 -8.65 -13.21 -0.30
CA ALA A 163 -9.93 -13.57 0.31
C ALA A 163 -10.20 -12.79 1.60
N VAL A 164 -11.40 -12.24 1.75
CA VAL A 164 -11.85 -11.57 2.98
C VAL A 164 -13.01 -12.35 3.58
N VAL A 165 -12.86 -12.79 4.82
CA VAL A 165 -13.90 -13.47 5.59
C VAL A 165 -14.09 -12.72 6.90
N ALA A 166 -15.25 -12.12 7.09
CA ALA A 166 -15.59 -11.40 8.32
C ALA A 166 -16.88 -11.98 8.91
N THR A 167 -16.78 -12.45 10.16
CA THR A 167 -17.89 -13.01 10.93
C THR A 167 -18.09 -12.15 12.17
N ALA A 168 -19.16 -11.36 12.15
CA ALA A 168 -19.69 -10.66 13.32
C ALA A 168 -20.82 -11.50 13.93
N SER A 169 -20.87 -11.66 15.25
CA SER A 169 -22.05 -12.25 15.89
C SER A 169 -23.19 -11.25 16.06
N ASP A 170 -22.90 -9.95 16.00
CA ASP A 170 -23.86 -8.85 16.07
C ASP A 170 -23.74 -7.95 14.83
N GLY A 171 -23.07 -6.80 14.92
CA GLY A 171 -22.97 -5.82 13.83
C GLY A 171 -21.68 -5.91 12.99
N LEU A 172 -21.82 -5.85 11.67
CA LEU A 172 -20.73 -5.64 10.71
C LEU A 172 -20.99 -4.37 9.90
N LYS A 173 -20.12 -3.37 10.05
CA LYS A 173 -20.17 -2.12 9.27
C LYS A 173 -18.95 -1.98 8.37
N ALA A 174 -19.16 -1.88 7.06
CA ALA A 174 -18.13 -1.53 6.08
C ALA A 174 -18.36 -0.11 5.59
N ASP A 175 -17.61 0.85 6.14
CA ASP A 175 -17.66 2.27 5.74
C ASP A 175 -16.35 2.78 5.07
N GLY A 176 -15.44 1.84 4.81
CA GLY A 176 -14.25 1.99 4.00
C GLY A 176 -14.26 1.06 2.79
N LYS A 177 -13.06 0.72 2.30
CA LYS A 177 -12.89 -0.05 1.06
C LYS A 177 -12.49 -1.48 1.39
N VAL A 178 -13.24 -2.46 0.90
CA VAL A 178 -12.90 -3.88 1.01
C VAL A 178 -12.71 -4.44 -0.39
N GLU A 179 -11.52 -4.95 -0.66
CA GLU A 179 -11.14 -5.49 -1.97
C GLU A 179 -10.63 -6.90 -1.79
N ALA A 180 -11.18 -7.82 -2.58
CA ALA A 180 -10.67 -9.17 -2.67
C ALA A 180 -10.50 -9.62 -4.13
N ALA A 181 -9.52 -10.48 -4.38
CA ALA A 181 -9.40 -11.13 -5.67
C ALA A 181 -10.50 -12.19 -5.84
N ASN A 182 -10.61 -13.13 -4.91
CA ASN A 182 -11.36 -14.36 -5.10
C ASN A 182 -12.65 -14.43 -4.26
N LEU A 183 -12.66 -13.91 -3.03
CA LEU A 183 -13.78 -14.07 -2.11
C LEU A 183 -13.96 -12.86 -1.20
N ILE A 184 -15.21 -12.40 -1.07
CA ILE A 184 -15.66 -11.60 0.07
C ILE A 184 -16.84 -12.36 0.69
N ALA A 185 -16.66 -12.81 1.94
CA ALA A 185 -17.69 -13.47 2.74
C ALA A 185 -17.92 -12.67 4.03
N LEU A 186 -19.10 -12.06 4.12
CA LEU A 186 -19.52 -11.31 5.30
C LEU A 186 -20.70 -12.03 5.97
N LYS A 187 -20.54 -12.37 7.24
CA LYS A 187 -21.58 -12.93 8.10
C LYS A 187 -21.77 -12.00 9.30
N GLY A 188 -23.01 -11.68 9.60
CA GLY A 188 -23.41 -10.75 10.65
C GLY A 188 -24.91 -10.84 10.89
N LYS A 189 -25.36 -10.51 12.11
CA LYS A 189 -26.78 -10.29 12.34
C LYS A 189 -27.22 -9.04 11.56
N ASP A 190 -26.46 -7.96 11.68
CA ASP A 190 -26.66 -6.74 10.90
C ASP A 190 -25.43 -6.44 10.05
N ILE A 191 -25.61 -6.29 8.73
CA ILE A 191 -24.53 -5.94 7.79
C ILE A 191 -24.88 -4.63 7.11
N THR A 192 -24.04 -3.61 7.33
CA THR A 192 -24.23 -2.26 6.78
C THR A 192 -23.03 -1.86 5.94
N ILE A 193 -23.27 -1.44 4.69
CA ILE A 193 -22.25 -0.92 3.78
C ILE A 193 -22.61 0.53 3.45
N GLU A 194 -21.88 1.48 4.02
CA GLU A 194 -22.26 2.91 3.98
C GLU A 194 -21.07 3.78 3.63
N SER A 195 -21.19 4.58 2.57
CA SER A 195 -20.19 5.62 2.29
C SER A 195 -20.26 6.71 3.35
N SER A 196 -19.12 7.27 3.73
CA SER A 196 -19.09 8.42 4.66
C SER A 196 -19.17 9.72 3.88
N THR A 197 -20.01 10.63 4.35
CA THR A 197 -20.13 12.00 3.86
C THR A 197 -19.64 12.98 4.92
N VAL A 198 -18.90 14.00 4.52
CA VAL A 198 -18.58 15.14 5.37
C VAL A 198 -19.53 16.26 5.01
N SER A 199 -20.31 16.68 6.00
CA SER A 199 -21.18 17.86 5.91
C SER A 199 -20.45 19.03 6.55
N ALA A 200 -20.31 20.13 5.80
CA ALA A 200 -19.79 21.40 6.31
C ALA A 200 -20.85 22.50 6.14
N GLY A 201 -21.16 23.22 7.22
CA GLY A 201 -22.08 24.36 7.24
C GLY A 201 -23.24 24.23 8.24
N ASN A 202 -24.06 25.29 8.36
CA ASN A 202 -25.25 25.36 9.23
C ASN A 202 -26.55 25.22 8.40
N GLU A 203 -27.72 25.23 9.05
CA GLU A 203 -29.07 25.03 8.47
C GLU A 203 -29.42 25.87 7.23
N ARG A 204 -28.66 26.94 6.92
CA ARG A 204 -28.84 27.78 5.72
C ARG A 204 -27.79 27.59 4.62
N ASN A 205 -26.66 26.93 4.89
CA ASN A 205 -25.53 26.80 3.95
C ASN A 205 -24.72 25.50 4.20
N GLY A 206 -25.41 24.38 4.35
CA GLY A 206 -24.79 23.05 4.47
C GLY A 206 -24.41 22.47 3.11
N SER A 207 -23.15 22.08 2.93
CA SER A 207 -22.69 21.27 1.80
C SER A 207 -22.33 19.88 2.31
N THR A 208 -22.96 18.85 1.75
CA THR A 208 -22.61 17.46 2.03
C THR A 208 -21.76 16.94 0.88
N SER A 209 -20.50 16.67 1.17
CA SER A 209 -19.55 16.09 0.22
C SER A 209 -19.30 14.62 0.57
N LEU A 210 -19.15 13.77 -0.45
CA LEU A 210 -18.68 12.40 -0.25
C LEU A 210 -17.23 12.46 0.25
N ASN A 211 -17.01 11.99 1.48
CA ASN A 211 -15.70 11.98 2.10
C ASN A 211 -14.94 10.71 1.74
N ARG A 212 -15.63 9.56 1.80
CA ARG A 212 -15.06 8.26 1.43
C ARG A 212 -16.15 7.35 0.90
N GLN A 213 -15.97 6.87 -0.33
CA GLN A 213 -16.86 5.87 -0.92
C GLN A 213 -16.57 4.50 -0.29
N ALA A 214 -17.57 3.92 0.37
CA ALA A 214 -17.51 2.54 0.81
C ALA A 214 -17.82 1.62 -0.37
N GLY A 215 -17.15 0.47 -0.41
CA GLY A 215 -17.40 -0.50 -1.46
C GLY A 215 -16.74 -1.85 -1.20
N LEU A 216 -17.44 -2.90 -1.61
CA LEU A 216 -16.93 -4.25 -1.70
C LEU A 216 -16.56 -4.51 -3.16
N TYR A 217 -15.28 -4.75 -3.43
CA TYR A 217 -14.75 -4.93 -4.78
C TYR A 217 -14.19 -6.34 -4.92
N LEU A 218 -14.80 -7.12 -5.80
CA LEU A 218 -14.33 -8.45 -6.17
C LEU A 218 -13.70 -8.38 -7.56
N ASN A 219 -12.39 -8.60 -7.67
CA ASN A 219 -11.64 -8.29 -8.90
C ASN A 219 -11.14 -9.52 -9.67
N GLY A 220 -11.37 -10.76 -9.19
CA GLY A 220 -10.92 -11.99 -9.82
C GLY A 220 -11.91 -12.53 -10.86
N SER A 221 -11.39 -13.21 -11.89
CA SER A 221 -12.15 -13.77 -13.01
C SER A 221 -13.11 -14.91 -12.63
N GLN A 222 -13.06 -15.41 -11.38
CA GLN A 222 -13.89 -16.49 -10.83
C GLN A 222 -14.50 -16.11 -9.47
N GLY A 223 -14.56 -14.82 -9.14
CA GLY A 223 -14.93 -14.38 -7.79
C GLY A 223 -16.40 -14.67 -7.43
N ALA A 224 -16.64 -15.19 -6.22
CA ALA A 224 -17.97 -15.28 -5.61
C ALA A 224 -18.08 -14.30 -4.43
N GLY A 225 -19.11 -13.43 -4.44
CA GLY A 225 -19.49 -12.61 -3.29
C GLY A 225 -20.67 -13.24 -2.57
N VAL A 226 -20.54 -13.50 -1.26
CA VAL A 226 -21.61 -14.09 -0.45
C VAL A 226 -21.87 -13.21 0.77
N CYS A 227 -23.05 -12.59 0.82
CA CYS A 227 -23.58 -11.92 2.00
C CYS A 227 -24.76 -12.75 2.53
N THR A 228 -24.63 -13.30 3.73
CA THR A 228 -25.71 -14.07 4.37
C THR A 228 -26.18 -13.36 5.64
N HIS A 229 -27.46 -13.01 5.67
CA HIS A 229 -28.17 -12.52 6.85
C HIS A 229 -28.94 -13.69 7.47
N GLU A 230 -28.69 -14.02 8.73
CA GLU A 230 -29.45 -15.04 9.46
C GLU A 230 -30.58 -14.37 10.26
N HIS A 231 -31.81 -14.50 9.78
CA HIS A 231 -33.02 -14.17 10.52
C HIS A 231 -33.43 -15.40 11.34
N TRP A 232 -33.34 -15.33 12.66
CA TRP A 232 -33.89 -16.36 13.54
C TRP A 232 -35.38 -16.07 13.75
N PRO A 233 -36.30 -17.02 13.48
CA PRO A 233 -37.69 -16.88 13.88
C PRO A 233 -37.78 -17.01 15.41
N GLU A 234 -38.64 -16.18 16.00
CA GLU A 234 -38.88 -16.00 17.45
C GLU A 234 -39.17 -17.28 18.23
#